data_AF-A0A1Y1KGK6-F1
#
_entry.id   AF-A0A1Y1KGK6-F1
#
_cell.length_a   1.000
_cell.length_b   1.000
_cell.length_c   1.000
_cell.angle_alpha   90.00
_cell.angle_beta   90.00
_cell.angle_gamma   90.00
#
_symmetry.space_group_name_H-M   'P 1'
#
loop_
_entity.id
_entity.type
_entity.pdbx_description
1 polymer ?
#
loop_
_entity_poly.entity_id
_entity_poly.type
_entity_poly.pdbx_seq_one_letter_code
_entity_poly.pdbx_strand_id
1 'polypeptide(L)'
;ANLADDKIVINALGRDLVGQHLTIATTQNPPLNYAEWENGKWIGKGIAFEFIKYIQDRYPFNYTVTVPPDIVLGNKTAGVFGLMGDQKADIAAAFFTEN
;
A
#
# COMPACT_ATOMS: atom_id res chain seq x y z
N ALA A 1 8.24 9.49 24.16
CA ALA A 1 8.72 8.17 23.71
C ALA A 1 10.23 8.24 23.53
N ASN A 2 10.97 7.18 23.84
CA ASN A 2 12.40 7.10 23.62
C ASN A 2 12.65 6.64 22.17
N LEU A 3 13.12 7.56 21.32
CA LEU A 3 13.31 7.32 19.89
C LEU A 3 14.27 6.14 19.59
N ALA A 4 15.20 5.82 20.50
CA ALA A 4 16.11 4.70 20.34
C ALA A 4 15.38 3.34 20.46
N ASP A 5 14.47 3.24 21.42
CA ASP A 5 13.67 2.02 21.66
C ASP A 5 12.66 1.82 20.53
N ASP A 6 12.03 2.91 20.06
CA ASP A 6 11.08 2.87 18.93
C ASP A 6 11.75 2.33 17.65
N LYS A 7 12.99 2.74 17.38
CA LYS A 7 13.75 2.26 16.20
C LYS A 7 14.06 0.76 16.29
N ILE A 8 14.38 0.25 17.48
CA ILE A 8 14.62 -1.18 17.70
C ILE A 8 13.34 -1.97 17.44
N VAL A 9 12.21 -1.50 17.97
CA VAL A 9 10.91 -2.14 17.77
C VAL A 9 10.49 -2.12 16.30
N ILE A 10 10.59 -0.99 15.62
CA ILE A 10 10.27 -0.89 14.18
C ILE A 10 11.15 -1.82 13.34
N ASN A 11 12.44 -1.94 13.67
CA ASN A 11 13.32 -2.88 12.97
C ASN A 11 12.94 -4.35 13.23
N ALA A 12 12.50 -4.67 14.45
CA ALA A 12 12.04 -6.02 14.78
C ALA A 12 10.76 -6.37 14.01
N LEU A 13 9.75 -5.50 14.05
CA LEU A 13 8.48 -5.69 13.33
C LEU A 13 8.67 -5.67 11.80
N GLY A 14 9.57 -4.83 11.29
CA GLY A 14 9.88 -4.82 9.86
C GLY A 14 10.45 -6.14 9.37
N ARG A 15 11.19 -6.89 10.21
CA ARG A 15 11.68 -8.22 9.84
C ARG A 15 10.54 -9.23 9.65
N ASP A 16 9.40 -9.04 10.32
CA ASP A 16 8.24 -9.92 10.15
C ASP A 16 7.60 -9.80 8.75
N LEU A 17 7.93 -8.74 8.00
CA LEU A 17 7.54 -8.56 6.60
C LEU A 17 8.40 -9.37 5.63
N VAL A 18 9.61 -9.82 6.03
CA VAL A 18 10.53 -10.51 5.11
C VAL A 18 9.88 -11.80 4.59
N GLY A 19 9.80 -11.92 3.26
CA GLY A 19 9.16 -13.06 2.61
C GLY A 19 7.62 -13.05 2.62
N GLN A 20 6.98 -12.09 3.27
CA GLN A 20 5.52 -11.93 3.22
C GLN A 20 5.05 -11.53 1.82
N HIS A 21 3.77 -11.76 1.54
CA HIS A 21 3.11 -11.27 0.35
C HIS A 21 1.93 -10.37 0.74
N LEU A 22 2.03 -9.08 0.43
CA LEU A 22 1.02 -8.07 0.76
C LEU A 22 0.13 -7.75 -0.44
N THR A 23 -1.14 -7.48 -0.20
CA THR A 23 -2.06 -6.90 -1.17
C THR A 23 -2.19 -5.41 -0.89
N ILE A 24 -1.77 -4.57 -1.83
CA ILE A 24 -1.77 -3.11 -1.69
C ILE A 24 -2.92 -2.50 -2.49
N ALA A 25 -3.84 -1.82 -1.81
CA ALA A 25 -4.88 -1.04 -2.47
C ALA A 25 -4.38 0.36 -2.86
N THR A 26 -4.80 0.86 -4.02
CA THR A 26 -4.55 2.25 -4.43
C THR A 26 -5.72 2.83 -5.22
N THR A 27 -5.72 4.14 -5.43
CA THR A 27 -6.66 4.87 -6.30
C THR A 27 -5.93 5.42 -7.53
N GLN A 28 -6.64 6.14 -8.41
CA GLN A 28 -6.06 6.82 -9.57
C GLN A 28 -5.94 8.33 -9.30
N ASN A 29 -4.73 8.77 -8.98
CA ASN A 29 -4.34 10.16 -8.79
C ASN A 29 -2.90 10.39 -9.29
N PRO A 30 -2.65 10.25 -10.60
CA PRO A 30 -1.33 10.47 -11.17
C PRO A 30 -0.90 11.95 -11.01
N PRO A 31 0.38 12.24 -10.72
CA PRO A 31 1.50 11.31 -10.57
C PRO A 31 1.73 10.81 -9.13
N LEU A 32 0.83 11.14 -8.19
CA LEU A 32 1.01 10.85 -6.76
C LEU A 32 0.83 9.36 -6.44
N ASN A 33 -0.23 8.75 -6.95
CA ASN A 33 -0.46 7.31 -6.88
C ASN A 33 -1.37 6.88 -8.03
N TYR A 34 -1.06 5.78 -8.70
CA TYR A 34 -1.91 5.20 -9.73
C TYR A 34 -1.50 3.75 -9.96
N ALA A 35 -2.31 3.01 -10.70
CA ALA A 35 -1.94 1.67 -11.14
C ALA A 35 -2.30 1.45 -12.60
N GLU A 36 -1.43 0.75 -13.32
CA GLU A 36 -1.63 0.36 -14.71
C GLU A 36 -1.74 -1.15 -14.84
N TRP A 37 -2.59 -1.61 -15.76
CA TRP A 37 -2.73 -3.04 -16.03
C TRP A 37 -1.68 -3.49 -17.04
N GLU A 38 -0.72 -4.28 -16.59
CA GLU A 38 0.38 -4.78 -17.42
C GLU A 38 0.50 -6.28 -17.23
N ASN A 39 0.57 -7.04 -18.33
CA ASN A 39 0.81 -8.50 -18.30
C ASN A 39 -0.14 -9.27 -17.36
N GLY A 40 -1.41 -8.87 -17.28
CA GLY A 40 -2.43 -9.55 -16.48
C GLY A 40 -2.41 -9.22 -14.99
N LYS A 41 -1.71 -8.15 -14.56
CA LYS A 41 -1.73 -7.67 -13.17
C LYS A 41 -1.67 -6.14 -13.10
N TRP A 42 -2.15 -5.59 -11.99
CA TRP A 42 -1.95 -4.17 -11.67
C TRP A 42 -0.51 -3.92 -11.22
N ILE A 43 0.09 -2.87 -11.78
CA ILE A 43 1.40 -2.34 -11.40
C ILE A 43 1.19 -0.97 -10.79
N GLY A 44 1.50 -0.84 -9.50
CA GLY A 44 1.43 0.43 -8.79
C GLY A 44 2.57 1.37 -9.17
N LYS A 45 2.24 2.65 -9.38
CA LYS A 45 3.14 3.70 -9.86
C LYS A 45 2.89 5.02 -9.11
N GLY A 46 3.86 5.92 -9.22
CA GLY A 46 3.83 7.23 -8.58
C GLY A 46 4.52 7.26 -7.22
N ILE A 47 4.53 8.44 -6.59
CA ILE A 47 5.28 8.69 -5.35
C ILE A 47 4.88 7.75 -4.21
N ALA A 48 3.61 7.37 -4.09
CA ALA A 48 3.17 6.44 -3.05
C ALA A 48 3.88 5.08 -3.17
N PHE A 49 4.14 4.62 -4.39
CA PHE A 49 4.82 3.35 -4.64
C PHE A 49 6.35 3.44 -4.52
N GLU A 50 6.94 4.63 -4.65
CA GLU A 50 8.34 4.86 -4.28
C GLU A 50 8.55 4.67 -2.76
N PHE A 51 7.58 5.07 -1.93
CA PHE A 51 7.64 4.78 -0.49
C PHE A 51 7.51 3.28 -0.20
N ILE A 52 6.61 2.58 -0.89
CA ILE A 52 6.50 1.12 -0.77
C ILE A 52 7.83 0.45 -1.14
N LYS A 53 8.44 0.85 -2.25
CA LYS A 53 9.74 0.34 -2.69
C LYS A 53 10.84 0.60 -1.67
N TYR A 54 10.90 1.81 -1.10
CA TYR A 54 11.89 2.13 -0.07
C TYR A 54 11.77 1.21 1.17
N ILE A 55 10.53 0.90 1.58
CA ILE A 55 10.30 -0.04 2.69
C ILE A 55 10.65 -1.47 2.26
N GLN A 56 10.31 -1.87 1.03
CA GLN A 56 10.62 -3.19 0.44
C GLN A 56 12.14 -3.43 0.33
N ASP A 57 12.91 -2.43 -0.07
CA ASP A 57 14.37 -2.52 -0.16
C ASP A 57 15.00 -2.78 1.22
N ARG A 58 14.38 -2.26 2.29
CA ARG A 58 14.82 -2.47 3.67
C ARG A 58 14.35 -3.80 4.24
N TYR A 59 13.13 -4.21 3.92
CA TYR A 59 12.49 -5.43 4.39
C TYR A 59 11.92 -6.16 3.17
N PRO A 60 12.65 -7.11 2.55
CA PRO A 60 12.27 -7.71 1.28
C PRO A 60 11.00 -8.58 1.37
N PHE A 61 9.83 -7.91 1.27
CA PHE A 61 8.51 -8.50 1.07
C PHE A 61 8.15 -8.52 -0.41
N ASN A 62 7.11 -9.28 -0.77
CA ASN A 62 6.49 -9.25 -2.09
C ASN A 62 5.13 -8.57 -1.99
N TYR A 63 4.61 -8.03 -3.11
CA TYR A 63 3.26 -7.50 -3.11
C TYR A 63 2.55 -7.62 -4.45
N THR A 64 1.23 -7.59 -4.40
CA THR A 64 0.32 -7.35 -5.54
C THR A 64 -0.45 -6.06 -5.32
N VAL A 65 -0.95 -5.47 -6.41
CA VAL A 65 -1.74 -4.25 -6.36
C VAL A 65 -3.19 -4.57 -6.70
N THR A 66 -4.12 -3.94 -6.00
CA THR A 66 -5.54 -3.96 -6.30
C THR A 66 -6.09 -2.53 -6.39
N VAL A 67 -7.04 -2.32 -7.29
CA VAL A 67 -7.74 -1.04 -7.45
C VAL A 67 -9.22 -1.31 -7.19
N PRO A 68 -9.87 -0.56 -6.28
CA PRO A 68 -11.29 -0.75 -6.05
C PRO A 68 -12.10 -0.39 -7.31
N PRO A 69 -13.27 -1.03 -7.53
CA PRO A 69 -14.14 -0.71 -8.66
C PRO A 69 -14.53 0.77 -8.68
N ASP A 70 -14.86 1.29 -7.50
CA ASP A 70 -15.05 2.71 -7.26
C ASP A 70 -13.69 3.29 -6.90
N ILE A 71 -13.07 4.00 -7.83
CA ILE A 71 -11.70 4.54 -7.71
C ILE A 71 -11.67 5.76 -6.77
N VAL A 72 -12.03 5.52 -5.51
CA VAL A 72 -12.18 6.51 -4.44
C VAL A 72 -11.63 5.93 -3.13
N LEU A 73 -11.34 6.79 -2.15
CA LEU A 73 -11.15 6.37 -0.74
C LEU A 73 -12.34 5.52 -0.28
N GLY A 74 -13.55 6.02 -0.61
CA GLY A 74 -14.81 5.37 -0.31
C GLY A 74 -15.16 5.42 1.17
N ASN A 75 -15.83 4.38 1.63
CA ASN A 75 -16.32 4.23 3.00
C ASN A 75 -16.21 2.74 3.42
N LYS A 76 -16.80 2.35 4.55
CA LYS A 76 -16.70 0.96 5.04
C LYS A 76 -17.15 -0.12 4.05
N THR A 77 -17.92 0.22 3.01
CA THR A 77 -18.46 -0.73 2.03
C THR A 77 -18.00 -0.47 0.59
N ALA A 78 -17.22 0.58 0.33
CA ALA A 78 -16.84 0.99 -1.02
C ALA A 78 -15.42 1.57 -1.07
N GLY A 79 -14.80 1.59 -2.26
CA GLY A 79 -13.47 2.14 -2.45
C GLY A 79 -12.37 1.38 -1.68
N VAL A 80 -11.27 2.08 -1.38
CA VAL A 80 -10.13 1.52 -0.63
C VAL A 80 -10.53 1.06 0.78
N PHE A 81 -11.38 1.83 1.48
CA PHE A 81 -11.85 1.44 2.81
C PHE A 81 -12.72 0.19 2.80
N GLY A 82 -13.54 -0.01 1.76
CA GLY A 82 -14.30 -1.25 1.56
C GLY A 82 -13.38 -2.46 1.38
N LEU A 83 -12.32 -2.34 0.57
CA LEU A 83 -11.34 -3.43 0.39
C LEU A 83 -10.65 -3.81 1.71
N MET A 84 -10.29 -2.83 2.54
CA MET A 84 -9.67 -3.11 3.84
C MET A 84 -10.68 -3.73 4.83
N GLY A 85 -11.92 -3.25 4.85
CA GLY A 85 -13.00 -3.83 5.67
C GLY A 85 -13.30 -5.29 5.31
N ASP A 86 -13.23 -5.62 4.02
CA ASP A 86 -13.42 -6.97 3.47
C ASP A 86 -12.17 -7.86 3.55
N GLN A 87 -11.06 -7.37 4.13
CA GLN A 87 -9.77 -8.07 4.17
C GLN A 87 -9.23 -8.44 2.76
N LYS A 88 -9.57 -7.66 1.74
CA LYS A 88 -9.09 -7.78 0.36
C LYS A 88 -7.83 -6.96 0.08
N ALA A 89 -7.36 -6.19 1.06
CA ALA A 89 -6.11 -5.45 1.04
C ALA A 89 -5.49 -5.42 2.44
N ASP A 90 -4.18 -5.57 2.53
CA ASP A 90 -3.42 -5.52 3.78
C ASP A 90 -3.03 -4.09 4.13
N ILE A 91 -2.70 -3.29 3.10
CA ILE A 91 -2.34 -1.88 3.23
C ILE A 91 -2.90 -1.05 2.06
N ALA A 92 -2.97 0.26 2.25
CA ALA A 92 -3.28 1.21 1.18
C ALA A 92 -2.08 2.13 0.91
N ALA A 93 -1.78 2.38 -0.36
CA ALA A 93 -0.75 3.31 -0.81
C ALA A 93 -1.37 4.36 -1.73
N ALA A 94 -1.77 5.50 -1.16
CA ALA A 94 -2.38 6.60 -1.90
C ALA A 94 -2.16 7.94 -1.18
N PHE A 95 -2.14 9.02 -1.95
CA PHE A 95 -2.26 10.38 -1.42
C PHE A 95 -3.72 10.80 -1.48
N PHE A 96 -4.22 11.29 -0.35
CA PHE A 96 -5.58 11.79 -0.22
C PHE A 96 -5.56 13.30 -0.34
N THR A 97 -6.01 13.81 -1.49
CA THR A 97 -6.34 15.23 -1.64
C THR A 97 -7.86 15.34 -1.58
N GLU A 98 -8.37 16.00 -0.55
CA GLU A 98 -9.76 16.47 -0.57
C GLU A 98 -9.86 17.52 -1.69
N ASN A 99 -10.80 17.32 -2.61
CA ASN A 99 -11.34 18.40 -3.42
C ASN A 99 -12.68 18.80 -2.82
#